data_AF-A0AAU9C6X6-F1
#
_entry.id   AF-A0AAU9C6X6-F1
#
_cell.length_a   1.000
_cell.length_b   1.000
_cell.length_c   1.000
_cell.angle_alpha   90.00
_cell.angle_beta   90.00
_cell.angle_gamma   90.00
#
_symmetry.space_group_name_H-M   'P 1'
#
loop_
_entity.id
_entity.type
_entity.pdbx_description
1 polymer ?
#
loop_
_entity_poly.entity_id
_entity_poly.type
_entity_poly.pdbx_seq_one_letter_code
_entity_poly.pdbx_strand_id
1 'polypeptide(L)'
;MDGCRELVLGNEEKALEHLEKAVHLADGAYLAGFLALKKERLNEAANYLAMAAEKHSRLGRYFSKYGISATMSLPITDEVSAHVGPDLRGVLLGLVEVYQRQERWEDAIACLERLQRLEPDDVVVKLSLAELLLDARPADKTNRQDGRFGRAGGTPEGREPGTASVNVCRKVVRLAEGIENETPVHTALLLYKARALRGLSLLDAARETLTGALHRRKARSEELLRALRYERALVYEYLGQRRRARSELEKLYVEDPDYEDVAARLGL
;
A
#
# COMPACT_ATOMS: atom_id res chain seq x y z
N MET A 1 3.69 -22.23 24.27
CA MET A 1 2.57 -23.17 24.15
C MET A 1 1.29 -22.49 24.63
N ASP A 2 1.27 -21.95 25.85
CA ASP A 2 0.07 -21.30 26.41
C ASP A 2 -0.42 -20.09 25.60
N GLY A 3 0.49 -19.20 25.16
CA GLY A 3 0.10 -18.05 24.32
C GLY A 3 -0.55 -18.44 22.99
N CYS A 4 -0.01 -19.43 22.27
CA CYS A 4 -0.63 -19.91 21.02
C CYS A 4 -1.96 -20.63 21.28
N ARG A 5 -2.09 -21.33 22.41
CA ARG A 5 -3.35 -21.98 22.82
C ARG A 5 -4.44 -20.95 23.07
N GLU A 6 -4.13 -19.88 23.80
CA GLU A 6 -5.09 -18.80 24.06
C GLU A 6 -5.50 -18.06 22.78
N LEU A 7 -4.59 -17.91 21.79
CA LEU A 7 -4.95 -17.38 20.46
C LEU A 7 -5.98 -18.26 19.75
N VAL A 8 -5.83 -19.59 19.80
CA VAL A 8 -6.82 -20.52 19.21
C VAL A 8 -8.16 -20.43 19.93
N LEU A 9 -8.15 -20.15 21.24
CA LEU A 9 -9.34 -19.94 22.05
C LEU A 9 -9.95 -18.53 21.90
N GLY A 10 -9.34 -17.65 21.10
CA GLY A 10 -9.79 -16.27 20.90
C GLY A 10 -9.48 -15.32 22.07
N ASN A 11 -8.76 -15.78 23.09
CA ASN A 11 -8.42 -15.01 24.28
C ASN A 11 -7.16 -14.17 24.04
N GLU A 12 -7.28 -13.14 23.20
CA GLU A 12 -6.15 -12.32 22.75
C GLU A 12 -5.40 -11.61 23.88
N GLU A 13 -6.08 -11.24 24.95
CA GLU A 13 -5.45 -10.54 26.08
C GLU A 13 -4.54 -11.48 26.90
N LYS A 14 -5.05 -12.66 27.27
CA LYS A 14 -4.26 -13.71 27.93
C LYS A 14 -3.16 -14.24 27.03
N ALA A 15 -3.43 -14.37 25.74
CA ALA A 15 -2.42 -14.73 24.76
C ALA A 15 -1.24 -13.73 24.80
N LEU A 16 -1.53 -12.43 24.81
CA LEU A 16 -0.50 -11.40 24.89
C LEU A 16 0.30 -11.51 26.20
N GLU A 17 -0.34 -11.64 27.35
CA GLU A 17 0.36 -11.82 28.64
C GLU A 17 1.33 -13.03 28.64
N HIS A 18 0.93 -14.13 28.02
CA HIS A 18 1.80 -15.31 27.87
C HIS A 18 2.93 -15.09 26.86
N LEU A 19 2.67 -14.35 25.78
CA LEU A 19 3.65 -14.04 24.74
C LEU A 19 4.67 -12.99 25.18
N GLU A 20 4.26 -12.02 26.01
CA GLU A 20 5.15 -11.02 26.65
C GLU A 20 6.25 -11.71 27.48
N LYS A 21 5.92 -12.81 28.16
CA LYS A 21 6.91 -13.63 28.90
C LYS A 21 7.85 -14.41 27.97
N ALA A 22 7.47 -14.57 26.70
CA ALA A 22 8.18 -15.35 25.70
C ALA A 22 8.92 -14.50 24.64
N VAL A 23 9.01 -13.18 24.79
CA VAL A 23 9.68 -12.26 23.83
C VAL A 23 11.19 -12.52 23.65
N HIS A 24 11.79 -13.27 24.57
CA HIS A 24 13.16 -13.75 24.42
C HIS A 24 13.30 -14.77 23.26
N LEU A 25 12.19 -15.43 22.86
CA LEU A 25 12.10 -16.28 21.68
C LEU A 25 11.69 -15.45 20.45
N ALA A 26 12.27 -15.75 19.28
CA ALA A 26 11.95 -15.05 18.03
C ALA A 26 10.45 -15.13 17.70
N ASP A 27 9.88 -16.35 17.78
CA ASP A 27 8.47 -16.61 17.48
C ASP A 27 7.51 -16.00 18.53
N GLY A 28 7.95 -15.91 19.79
CA GLY A 28 7.20 -15.23 20.85
C GLY A 28 7.14 -13.73 20.61
N ALA A 29 8.29 -13.12 20.29
CA ALA A 29 8.37 -11.71 19.93
C ALA A 29 7.56 -11.37 18.66
N TYR A 30 7.59 -12.26 17.66
CA TYR A 30 6.77 -12.13 16.45
C TYR A 30 5.27 -12.02 16.79
N LEU A 31 4.71 -13.00 17.50
CA LEU A 31 3.28 -12.99 17.85
C LEU A 31 2.93 -11.84 18.79
N ALA A 32 3.77 -11.55 19.79
CA ALA A 32 3.57 -10.42 20.68
C ALA A 32 3.49 -9.10 19.90
N GLY A 33 4.38 -8.91 18.92
CA GLY A 33 4.42 -7.73 18.06
C GLY A 33 3.15 -7.52 17.24
N PHE A 34 2.70 -8.54 16.52
CA PHE A 34 1.47 -8.45 15.71
C PHE A 34 0.20 -8.32 16.56
N LEU A 35 0.16 -8.96 17.73
CA LEU A 35 -0.97 -8.86 18.65
C LEU A 35 -1.03 -7.49 19.33
N ALA A 36 0.12 -6.92 19.70
CA ALA A 36 0.22 -5.55 20.17
C ALA A 36 -0.19 -4.54 19.09
N LEU A 37 0.20 -4.78 17.82
CA LEU A 37 -0.21 -3.96 16.68
C LEU A 37 -1.74 -3.99 16.48
N LYS A 38 -2.36 -5.17 16.56
CA LYS A 38 -3.82 -5.32 16.48
C LYS A 38 -4.55 -4.57 17.60
N LYS A 39 -3.95 -4.48 18.79
CA LYS A 39 -4.47 -3.75 19.96
C LYS A 39 -4.05 -2.27 19.99
N GLU A 40 -3.48 -1.74 18.92
CA GLU A 40 -3.01 -0.35 18.82
C GLU A 40 -1.94 0.06 19.86
N ARG A 41 -1.25 -0.92 20.48
CA ARG A 41 -0.12 -0.69 21.39
C ARG A 41 1.16 -0.45 20.58
N LEU A 42 1.20 0.64 19.80
CA LEU A 42 2.20 0.88 18.74
C LEU A 42 3.64 0.83 19.23
N ASN A 43 3.95 1.43 20.38
CA ASN A 43 5.31 1.44 20.94
C ASN A 43 5.79 0.04 21.31
N GLU A 44 4.90 -0.77 21.88
CA GLU A 44 5.22 -2.14 22.26
C GLU A 44 5.34 -3.04 21.04
N ALA A 45 4.44 -2.86 20.06
CA ALA A 45 4.51 -3.54 18.79
C ALA A 45 5.87 -3.30 18.10
N ALA A 46 6.33 -2.04 18.04
CA ALA A 46 7.64 -1.70 17.51
C ALA A 46 8.77 -2.44 18.24
N ASN A 47 8.74 -2.44 19.58
CA ASN A 47 9.76 -3.10 20.39
C ASN A 47 9.78 -4.62 20.16
N TYR A 48 8.63 -5.29 20.23
CA TYR A 48 8.54 -6.73 20.04
C TYR A 48 8.92 -7.15 18.61
N LEU A 49 8.48 -6.42 17.59
CA LEU A 49 8.87 -6.71 16.21
C LEU A 49 10.36 -6.44 15.97
N ALA A 50 10.95 -5.40 16.55
CA ALA A 50 12.40 -5.18 16.49
C ALA A 50 13.17 -6.34 17.13
N MET A 51 12.73 -6.82 18.30
CA MET A 51 13.31 -8.00 18.96
C MET A 51 13.17 -9.29 18.12
N ALA A 52 12.10 -9.41 17.34
CA ALA A 52 11.90 -10.51 16.40
C ALA A 52 12.84 -10.40 15.20
N ALA A 53 13.01 -9.18 14.66
CA ALA A 53 13.91 -8.88 13.55
C ALA A 53 15.39 -9.16 13.91
N GLU A 54 15.82 -8.83 15.13
CA GLU A 54 17.17 -9.16 15.61
C GLU A 54 17.42 -10.67 15.66
N LYS A 55 16.38 -11.46 15.96
CA LYS A 55 16.45 -12.91 16.08
C LYS A 55 15.95 -13.63 14.81
N HIS A 56 15.98 -12.97 13.66
CA HIS A 56 15.35 -13.44 12.43
C HIS A 56 15.79 -14.85 11.97
N SER A 57 17.03 -15.25 12.25
CA SER A 57 17.56 -16.59 11.93
C SER A 57 16.86 -17.75 12.65
N ARG A 58 16.04 -17.44 13.66
CA ARG A 58 15.26 -18.39 14.44
C ARG A 58 13.75 -18.24 14.28
N LEU A 59 13.29 -17.28 13.46
CA LEU A 59 11.87 -17.13 13.17
C LEU A 59 11.33 -18.36 12.46
N GLY A 60 10.09 -18.72 12.77
CA GLY A 60 9.39 -19.88 12.22
C GLY A 60 9.76 -21.21 12.88
N ARG A 61 10.86 -21.32 13.64
CA ARG A 61 11.37 -22.62 14.10
C ARG A 61 10.41 -23.36 15.02
N TYR A 62 9.83 -22.68 16.02
CA TYR A 62 8.88 -23.30 16.92
C TYR A 62 7.54 -23.52 16.21
N PHE A 63 7.12 -22.60 15.35
CA PHE A 63 5.91 -22.79 14.55
C PHE A 63 5.99 -24.04 13.67
N SER A 64 7.08 -24.22 12.92
CA SER A 64 7.31 -25.44 12.13
C SER A 64 7.40 -26.69 12.99
N LYS A 65 8.11 -26.63 14.14
CA LYS A 65 8.24 -27.77 15.05
C LYS A 65 6.89 -28.28 15.58
N TYR A 66 5.94 -27.38 15.79
CA TYR A 66 4.62 -27.70 16.33
C TYR A 66 3.50 -27.70 15.28
N GLY A 67 3.82 -27.56 13.99
CA GLY A 67 2.84 -27.54 12.90
C GLY A 67 1.88 -26.35 12.93
N ILE A 68 2.28 -25.23 13.52
CA ILE A 68 1.47 -24.01 13.64
C ILE A 68 1.71 -23.13 12.40
N SER A 69 0.64 -22.71 11.73
CA SER A 69 0.71 -21.68 10.68
C SER A 69 0.47 -20.31 11.30
N ALA A 70 1.53 -19.52 11.46
CA ALA A 70 1.47 -18.18 12.04
C ALA A 70 1.53 -17.10 10.94
N THR A 71 0.52 -17.07 10.09
CA THR A 71 0.43 -16.09 8.99
C THR A 71 -0.44 -14.92 9.41
N MET A 72 0.06 -13.69 9.23
CA MET A 72 -0.66 -12.45 9.52
C MET A 72 -1.09 -11.78 8.22
N SER A 73 -2.23 -11.08 8.24
CA SER A 73 -2.67 -10.22 7.13
C SER A 73 -2.35 -8.78 7.46
N LEU A 74 -1.60 -8.12 6.59
CA LEU A 74 -1.26 -6.70 6.68
C LEU A 74 -1.92 -5.92 5.54
N PRO A 75 -2.57 -4.78 5.80
CA PRO A 75 -2.95 -3.87 4.73
C PRO A 75 -1.67 -3.34 4.07
N ILE A 76 -1.65 -3.30 2.74
CA ILE A 76 -0.52 -2.74 1.98
C ILE A 76 -0.95 -1.46 1.29
N THR A 77 -2.16 -1.47 0.74
CA THR A 77 -2.91 -0.29 0.29
C THR A 77 -4.36 -0.48 0.71
N ASP A 78 -5.20 0.54 0.53
CA ASP A 78 -6.64 0.43 0.77
C ASP A 78 -7.24 -0.78 0.02
N GLU A 79 -6.71 -1.08 -1.17
CA GLU A 79 -7.29 -2.08 -2.06
C GLU A 79 -6.66 -3.49 -1.96
N VAL A 80 -5.50 -3.64 -1.28
CA VAL A 80 -4.71 -4.88 -1.27
C VAL A 80 -4.10 -5.17 0.11
N SER A 81 -4.26 -6.41 0.58
CA SER A 81 -3.55 -6.93 1.76
C SER A 81 -2.49 -7.98 1.39
N ALA A 82 -1.38 -8.01 2.12
CA ALA A 82 -0.36 -9.05 2.02
C ALA A 82 -0.45 -10.02 3.20
N HIS A 83 -0.23 -11.29 2.90
CA HIS A 83 -0.05 -12.32 3.92
C HIS A 83 1.43 -12.43 4.25
N VAL A 84 1.77 -12.34 5.52
CA VAL A 84 3.15 -12.36 6.00
C VAL A 84 3.36 -13.49 7.00
N GLY A 85 4.46 -14.22 6.83
CA GLY A 85 4.84 -15.30 7.71
C GLY A 85 5.77 -14.84 8.85
N PRO A 86 6.19 -15.79 9.69
CA PRO A 86 7.23 -15.59 10.70
C PRO A 86 8.61 -15.65 10.03
N ASP A 87 8.93 -14.62 9.24
CA ASP A 87 10.21 -14.43 8.59
C ASP A 87 10.64 -12.95 8.70
N LEU A 88 11.88 -12.65 8.28
CA LEU A 88 12.40 -11.29 8.35
C LEU A 88 11.53 -10.31 7.54
N ARG A 89 11.08 -10.75 6.36
CA ARG A 89 10.20 -10.00 5.47
C ARG A 89 8.92 -9.58 6.18
N GLY A 90 8.22 -10.52 6.79
CA GLY A 90 6.97 -10.31 7.49
C GLY A 90 7.12 -9.42 8.71
N VAL A 91 8.18 -9.61 9.49
CA VAL A 91 8.48 -8.73 10.63
C VAL A 91 8.74 -7.29 10.19
N LEU A 92 9.54 -7.10 9.14
CA LEU A 92 9.86 -5.75 8.65
C LEU A 92 8.63 -5.07 8.03
N LEU A 93 7.77 -5.80 7.31
CA LEU A 93 6.47 -5.27 6.85
C LEU A 93 5.55 -4.91 8.04
N GLY A 94 5.57 -5.69 9.13
CA GLY A 94 4.87 -5.34 10.36
C GLY A 94 5.41 -4.05 11.00
N LEU A 95 6.74 -3.85 11.00
CA LEU A 95 7.36 -2.60 11.48
C LEU A 95 6.98 -1.39 10.62
N VAL A 96 6.87 -1.57 9.30
CA VAL A 96 6.40 -0.52 8.37
C VAL A 96 5.00 -0.06 8.76
N GLU A 97 4.07 -0.99 8.98
CA GLU A 97 2.70 -0.67 9.43
C GLU A 97 2.70 0.06 10.78
N VAL A 98 3.52 -0.38 11.75
CA VAL A 98 3.66 0.32 13.03
C VAL A 98 4.16 1.75 12.83
N TYR A 99 5.19 1.95 12.01
CA TYR A 99 5.75 3.27 11.74
C TYR A 99 4.76 4.18 10.99
N GLN A 100 3.98 3.65 10.05
CA GLN A 100 2.91 4.39 9.39
C GLN A 100 1.87 4.91 10.40
N ARG A 101 1.42 4.06 11.33
CA ARG A 101 0.47 4.46 12.40
C ARG A 101 1.06 5.44 13.41
N GLN A 102 2.38 5.46 13.56
CA GLN A 102 3.10 6.44 14.36
C GLN A 102 3.41 7.74 13.60
N GLU A 103 3.00 7.86 12.33
CA GLU A 103 3.35 8.97 11.42
C GLU A 103 4.88 9.12 11.21
N ARG A 104 5.64 8.05 11.43
CA ARG A 104 7.10 8.00 11.25
C ARG A 104 7.46 7.56 9.84
N TRP A 105 7.11 8.41 8.88
CA TRP A 105 7.21 8.12 7.45
C TRP A 105 8.64 7.81 7.00
N GLU A 106 9.64 8.55 7.50
CA GLU A 106 11.05 8.33 7.16
C GLU A 106 11.54 6.95 7.61
N ASP A 107 11.14 6.50 8.79
CA ASP A 107 11.52 5.19 9.33
C ASP A 107 10.86 4.06 8.53
N ALA A 108 9.59 4.23 8.14
CA ALA A 108 8.87 3.31 7.28
C ALA A 108 9.55 3.17 5.91
N ILE A 109 9.91 4.29 5.27
CA ILE A 109 10.62 4.31 3.99
C ILE A 109 11.99 3.64 4.12
N ALA A 110 12.77 3.97 5.16
CA ALA A 110 14.08 3.35 5.38
C ALA A 110 13.97 1.82 5.58
N CYS A 111 12.92 1.36 6.27
CA CYS A 111 12.63 -0.06 6.45
C CYS A 111 12.33 -0.74 5.10
N LEU A 112 11.49 -0.15 4.25
CA LEU A 112 11.16 -0.67 2.92
C LEU A 112 12.36 -0.64 1.96
N GLU A 113 13.19 0.40 1.99
CA GLU A 113 14.41 0.47 1.18
C GLU A 113 15.45 -0.58 1.60
N ARG A 114 15.47 -0.94 2.89
CA ARG A 114 16.25 -2.08 3.36
C ARG A 114 15.66 -3.39 2.85
N LEU A 115 14.35 -3.59 2.96
CA LEU A 115 13.67 -4.78 2.44
C LEU A 115 13.90 -4.95 0.93
N GLN A 116 13.77 -3.88 0.15
CA GLN A 116 14.00 -3.91 -1.28
C GLN A 116 15.42 -4.36 -1.65
N ARG A 117 16.43 -3.97 -0.88
CA ARG A 117 17.81 -4.42 -1.11
C ARG A 117 18.00 -5.90 -0.82
N LEU A 118 17.24 -6.45 0.12
CA LEU A 118 17.27 -7.87 0.49
C LEU A 118 16.46 -8.72 -0.50
N GLU A 119 15.33 -8.21 -0.96
CA GLU A 119 14.37 -8.89 -1.84
C GLU A 119 13.97 -7.96 -3.00
N PRO A 120 14.83 -7.79 -4.01
CA PRO A 120 14.60 -6.85 -5.11
C PRO A 120 13.35 -7.14 -5.95
N ASP A 121 12.90 -8.39 -5.97
CA ASP A 121 11.78 -8.84 -6.78
C ASP A 121 10.45 -8.86 -6.02
N ASP A 122 10.45 -8.55 -4.72
CA ASP A 122 9.22 -8.54 -3.93
C ASP A 122 8.30 -7.37 -4.33
N VAL A 123 7.19 -7.75 -4.98
CA VAL A 123 6.20 -6.82 -5.50
C VAL A 123 5.41 -6.15 -4.37
N VAL A 124 5.24 -6.79 -3.22
CA VAL A 124 4.62 -6.16 -2.05
C VAL A 124 5.47 -5.01 -1.55
N VAL A 125 6.79 -5.22 -1.42
CA VAL A 125 7.72 -4.16 -0.98
C VAL A 125 7.74 -3.01 -1.99
N LYS A 126 7.76 -3.32 -3.29
CA LYS A 126 7.66 -2.30 -4.35
C LYS A 126 6.35 -1.50 -4.25
N LEU A 127 5.23 -2.17 -4.00
CA LEU A 127 3.91 -1.55 -3.84
C LEU A 127 3.86 -0.64 -2.60
N SER A 128 4.23 -1.16 -1.42
CA SER A 128 4.29 -0.39 -0.18
C SER A 128 5.16 0.85 -0.33
N LEU A 129 6.31 0.72 -1.00
CA LEU A 129 7.22 1.85 -1.20
C LEU A 129 6.63 2.86 -2.19
N ALA A 130 5.96 2.41 -3.26
CA ALA A 130 5.32 3.28 -4.23
C ALA A 130 4.17 4.11 -3.61
N GLU A 131 3.36 3.48 -2.76
CA GLU A 131 2.31 4.16 -2.00
C GLU A 131 2.91 5.19 -1.05
N LEU A 132 3.86 4.80 -0.18
CA LEU A 132 4.44 5.73 0.79
C LEU A 132 5.08 6.95 0.13
N LEU A 133 5.74 6.74 -1.00
CA LEU A 133 6.39 7.81 -1.74
C LEU A 133 5.39 8.79 -2.38
N LEU A 134 4.21 8.33 -2.80
CA LEU A 134 3.21 9.16 -3.49
C LEU A 134 2.12 9.73 -2.58
N ASP A 135 1.66 8.96 -1.59
CA ASP A 135 0.40 9.21 -0.89
C ASP A 135 0.58 9.48 0.62
N ALA A 136 1.67 9.02 1.23
CA ALA A 136 1.84 9.04 2.69
C ALA A 136 2.48 10.31 3.25
N ARG A 137 2.84 11.29 2.42
CA ARG A 137 3.21 12.63 2.91
C ARG A 137 1.97 13.51 3.02
N PRO A 138 1.42 13.76 4.23
CA PRO A 138 0.24 14.60 4.41
C PRO A 138 0.42 16.04 3.89
N ALA A 139 1.66 16.50 3.70
CA ALA A 139 1.97 17.83 3.17
C ALA A 139 1.49 18.06 1.72
N ASP A 140 1.19 17.00 0.95
CA ASP A 140 0.68 17.11 -0.43
C ASP A 140 -0.83 16.84 -0.56
N LYS A 141 -1.50 16.32 0.48
CA LYS A 141 -2.96 16.04 0.43
C LYS A 141 -3.80 17.33 0.41
N THR A 142 -3.29 18.44 0.92
CA THR A 142 -3.91 19.77 0.80
C THR A 142 -3.99 20.28 -0.64
N ASN A 143 -3.20 19.74 -1.57
CA ASN A 143 -3.31 20.06 -3.01
C ASN A 143 -4.32 19.18 -3.76
N ARG A 144 -4.85 18.09 -3.18
CA ARG A 144 -5.91 17.28 -3.84
C ARG A 144 -7.26 18.00 -3.87
N GLN A 145 -7.50 18.93 -2.94
CA GLN A 145 -8.73 19.71 -2.89
C GLN A 145 -8.67 21.04 -3.67
N ASP A 146 -7.54 21.42 -4.27
CA ASP A 146 -7.42 22.65 -5.05
C ASP A 146 -7.73 22.43 -6.55
N GLY A 147 -8.63 21.48 -6.83
CA GLY A 147 -9.40 21.40 -8.08
C GLY A 147 -10.46 22.50 -8.16
N ARG A 148 -10.11 23.75 -7.81
CA ARG A 148 -11.01 24.89 -7.99
C ARG A 148 -11.30 25.04 -9.49
N PHE A 149 -12.53 24.70 -9.83
CA PHE A 149 -13.22 25.05 -11.05
C PHE A 149 -13.04 26.53 -11.38
N GLY A 150 -12.05 26.84 -12.23
CA GLY A 150 -12.03 28.05 -13.04
C GLY A 150 -12.81 27.79 -14.33
N ARG A 151 -13.97 28.45 -14.48
CA ARG A 151 -14.64 28.55 -15.77
C ARG A 151 -13.69 29.19 -16.80
N ALA A 152 -13.72 28.62 -18.01
CA ALA A 152 -13.32 29.17 -19.30
C ALA A 152 -11.82 29.47 -19.55
N GLY A 153 -11.24 28.72 -20.48
CA GLY A 153 -10.20 29.22 -21.40
C GLY A 153 -8.81 29.48 -20.81
N GLY A 154 -8.05 28.44 -20.51
CA GLY A 154 -6.62 28.53 -20.28
C GLY A 154 -6.00 27.14 -20.21
N THR A 155 -4.96 26.90 -21.01
CA THR A 155 -4.06 25.75 -20.86
C THR A 155 -3.46 25.74 -19.45
N PRO A 156 -3.29 24.57 -18.80
CA PRO A 156 -2.56 24.50 -17.54
C PRO A 156 -1.06 24.58 -17.85
N GLU A 157 -0.58 25.75 -18.24
CA GLU A 157 0.85 26.07 -18.16
C GLU A 157 1.14 26.66 -16.78
N GLY A 158 2.09 26.08 -16.05
CA GLY A 158 2.84 26.84 -15.05
C GLY A 158 2.70 26.47 -13.58
N ARG A 159 2.48 25.20 -13.21
CA ARG A 159 2.96 24.71 -11.91
C ARG A 159 3.96 23.61 -12.18
N GLU A 160 5.24 23.98 -12.33
CA GLU A 160 6.31 22.99 -12.37
C GLU A 160 6.20 22.14 -11.09
N PRO A 161 5.97 20.82 -11.20
CA PRO A 161 6.05 19.96 -10.02
C PRO A 161 7.45 20.18 -9.42
N GLY A 162 7.49 20.55 -8.13
CA GLY A 162 8.77 20.77 -7.45
C GLY A 162 9.70 19.60 -7.73
N THR A 163 10.99 19.86 -7.96
CA THR A 163 11.98 18.86 -8.39
C THR A 163 11.96 17.56 -7.56
N ALA A 164 11.61 17.67 -6.28
CA ALA A 164 11.37 16.53 -5.39
C ALA A 164 10.21 15.61 -5.83
N SER A 165 9.06 16.17 -6.24
CA SER A 165 7.89 15.44 -6.73
C SER A 165 8.18 14.69 -8.05
N VAL A 166 8.94 15.32 -8.95
CA VAL A 166 9.40 14.68 -10.20
C VAL A 166 10.32 13.49 -9.91
N ASN A 167 11.25 13.64 -8.97
CA ASN A 167 12.18 12.56 -8.59
C ASN A 167 11.44 11.38 -7.95
N VAL A 168 10.44 11.67 -7.10
CA VAL A 168 9.55 10.66 -6.52
C VAL A 168 8.83 9.88 -7.62
N CYS A 169 8.19 10.56 -8.56
CA CYS A 169 7.47 9.89 -9.65
C CYS A 169 8.41 9.02 -10.51
N ARG A 170 9.62 9.52 -10.83
CA ARG A 170 10.63 8.73 -11.55
C ARG A 170 11.04 7.47 -10.77
N LYS A 171 11.19 7.57 -9.44
CA LYS A 171 11.51 6.43 -8.59
C LYS A 171 10.40 5.38 -8.66
N VAL A 172 9.14 5.78 -8.54
CA VAL A 172 8.00 4.85 -8.63
C VAL A 172 7.90 4.16 -10.00
N VAL A 173 8.13 4.89 -11.09
CA VAL A 173 8.15 4.27 -12.44
C VAL A 173 9.24 3.20 -12.54
N ARG A 174 10.43 3.44 -11.98
CA ARG A 174 11.53 2.46 -11.92
C ARG A 174 11.20 1.26 -11.03
N LEU A 175 10.53 1.47 -9.90
CA LEU A 175 10.07 0.37 -9.03
C LEU A 175 9.18 -0.61 -9.77
N ALA A 176 8.37 -0.11 -10.70
CA ALA A 176 7.41 -0.89 -11.48
C ALA A 176 7.90 -1.21 -12.91
N GLU A 177 9.21 -1.21 -13.15
CA GLU A 177 9.80 -1.62 -14.41
C GLU A 177 9.68 -3.14 -14.61
N GLY A 178 9.33 -3.58 -15.83
CA GLY A 178 9.20 -5.00 -16.18
C GLY A 178 8.05 -5.77 -15.50
N ILE A 179 7.22 -5.09 -14.70
CA ILE A 179 6.13 -5.74 -13.96
C ILE A 179 5.03 -6.24 -14.89
N GLU A 180 4.71 -7.53 -14.78
CA GLU A 180 3.57 -8.17 -15.44
C GLU A 180 2.32 -8.17 -14.54
N ASN A 181 1.14 -8.13 -15.15
CA ASN A 181 -0.14 -8.02 -14.43
C ASN A 181 -0.68 -9.39 -13.99
N GLU A 182 0.03 -10.09 -13.10
CA GLU A 182 -0.30 -11.46 -12.70
C GLU A 182 -1.25 -11.51 -11.50
N THR A 183 -0.88 -10.86 -10.40
CA THR A 183 -1.65 -10.87 -9.14
C THR A 183 -2.26 -9.49 -8.83
N PRO A 184 -3.23 -9.39 -7.89
CA PRO A 184 -3.79 -8.10 -7.48
C PRO A 184 -2.73 -7.09 -7.00
N VAL A 185 -1.68 -7.56 -6.34
CA VAL A 185 -0.54 -6.72 -5.91
C VAL A 185 0.17 -6.08 -7.11
N HIS A 186 0.39 -6.86 -8.19
CA HIS A 186 0.97 -6.31 -9.42
C HIS A 186 0.06 -5.26 -10.06
N THR A 187 -1.25 -5.52 -10.07
CA THR A 187 -2.25 -4.57 -10.58
C THR A 187 -2.24 -3.26 -9.78
N ALA A 188 -2.16 -3.33 -8.46
CA ALA A 188 -2.03 -2.14 -7.61
C ALA A 188 -0.71 -1.40 -7.88
N LEU A 189 0.41 -2.11 -8.06
CA LEU A 189 1.68 -1.46 -8.40
C LEU A 189 1.60 -0.74 -9.78
N LEU A 190 0.87 -1.31 -10.74
CA LEU A 190 0.59 -0.65 -12.02
C LEU A 190 -0.30 0.60 -11.88
N LEU A 191 -1.23 0.63 -10.93
CA LEU A 191 -2.00 1.84 -10.59
C LEU A 191 -1.06 2.95 -10.11
N TYR A 192 -0.15 2.66 -9.17
CA TYR A 192 0.82 3.64 -8.68
C TYR A 192 1.82 4.07 -9.76
N LYS A 193 2.23 3.15 -10.65
CA LYS A 193 3.02 3.49 -11.84
C LYS A 193 2.28 4.50 -12.73
N ALA A 194 0.99 4.30 -12.96
CA ALA A 194 0.19 5.20 -13.77
C ALA A 194 0.01 6.58 -13.11
N ARG A 195 -0.22 6.64 -11.79
CA ARG A 195 -0.24 7.88 -11.00
C ARG A 195 1.08 8.65 -11.16
N ALA A 196 2.22 7.95 -11.04
CA ALA A 196 3.54 8.53 -11.24
C ALA A 196 3.77 9.03 -12.68
N LEU A 197 3.36 8.26 -13.70
CA LEU A 197 3.45 8.68 -15.10
C LEU A 197 2.60 9.92 -15.38
N ARG A 198 1.40 10.02 -14.79
CA ARG A 198 0.57 11.23 -14.86
C ARG A 198 1.26 12.42 -14.18
N GLY A 199 1.87 12.23 -13.01
CA GLY A 199 2.66 13.27 -12.33
C GLY A 199 3.88 13.75 -13.13
N LEU A 200 4.37 12.94 -14.06
CA LEU A 200 5.42 13.29 -15.02
C LEU A 200 4.88 13.83 -16.36
N SER A 201 3.56 14.04 -16.47
CA SER A 201 2.87 14.42 -17.72
C SER A 201 3.06 13.43 -18.89
N LEU A 202 3.44 12.17 -18.60
CA LEU A 202 3.56 11.09 -19.58
C LEU A 202 2.20 10.38 -19.76
N LEU A 203 1.22 11.14 -20.23
CA LEU A 203 -0.20 10.78 -20.19
C LEU A 203 -0.55 9.57 -21.07
N ASP A 204 0.06 9.44 -22.26
CA ASP A 204 -0.18 8.27 -23.13
C ASP A 204 0.32 6.96 -22.47
N ALA A 205 1.51 7.00 -21.86
CA ALA A 205 2.06 5.87 -21.11
C ALA A 205 1.22 5.52 -19.88
N ALA A 206 0.70 6.52 -19.16
CA ALA A 206 -0.22 6.31 -18.06
C ALA A 206 -1.51 5.63 -18.53
N ARG A 207 -2.11 6.11 -19.63
CA ARG A 207 -3.31 5.52 -20.25
C ARG A 207 -3.07 4.06 -20.64
N GLU A 208 -1.95 3.77 -21.29
CA GLU A 208 -1.60 2.41 -21.72
C GLU A 208 -1.42 1.47 -20.54
N THR A 209 -0.72 1.92 -19.51
CA THR A 209 -0.53 1.17 -18.25
C THR A 209 -1.89 0.81 -17.62
N LEU A 210 -2.80 1.79 -17.48
CA LEU A 210 -4.13 1.57 -16.91
C LEU A 210 -5.01 0.67 -17.79
N THR A 211 -4.86 0.77 -19.11
CA THR A 211 -5.61 -0.07 -20.06
C THR A 211 -5.19 -1.53 -19.93
N GLY A 212 -3.88 -1.81 -19.83
CA GLY A 212 -3.36 -3.14 -19.56
C GLY A 212 -3.75 -3.67 -18.18
N ALA A 213 -3.71 -2.80 -17.16
CA ALA A 213 -4.13 -3.13 -15.79
C ALA A 213 -5.60 -3.61 -15.74
N LEU A 214 -6.50 -2.84 -16.36
CA LEU A 214 -7.95 -3.11 -16.38
C LEU A 214 -8.38 -4.30 -17.25
N HIS A 215 -7.48 -4.85 -18.07
CA HIS A 215 -7.79 -6.05 -18.85
C HIS A 215 -7.90 -7.30 -17.96
N ARG A 216 -7.24 -7.32 -16.80
CA ARG A 216 -7.29 -8.44 -15.83
C ARG A 216 -8.22 -8.11 -14.67
N ARG A 217 -9.42 -8.70 -14.68
CA ARG A 217 -10.42 -8.52 -13.61
C ARG A 217 -10.44 -9.65 -12.57
N LYS A 218 -10.02 -10.85 -12.96
CA LYS A 218 -10.09 -12.03 -12.10
C LYS A 218 -9.29 -11.82 -10.80
N ALA A 219 -9.97 -12.03 -9.67
CA ALA A 219 -9.42 -11.91 -8.32
C ALA A 219 -8.97 -10.49 -7.90
N ARG A 220 -9.29 -9.43 -8.66
CA ARG A 220 -9.06 -8.04 -8.23
C ARG A 220 -10.27 -7.58 -7.45
N SER A 221 -10.05 -6.85 -6.36
CA SER A 221 -11.13 -6.25 -5.58
C SER A 221 -11.86 -5.20 -6.42
N GLU A 222 -13.16 -5.00 -6.17
CA GLU A 222 -13.93 -3.94 -6.82
C GLU A 222 -13.36 -2.56 -6.49
N GLU A 223 -12.78 -2.39 -5.30
CA GLU A 223 -12.06 -1.18 -4.91
C GLU A 223 -10.87 -0.89 -5.82
N LEU A 224 -10.02 -1.89 -6.10
CA LEU A 224 -8.89 -1.74 -7.02
C LEU A 224 -9.34 -1.43 -8.44
N LEU A 225 -10.43 -2.06 -8.91
CA LEU A 225 -10.99 -1.77 -10.22
C LEU A 225 -11.54 -0.34 -10.30
N ARG A 226 -12.21 0.14 -9.25
CA ARG A 226 -12.70 1.52 -9.17
C ARG A 226 -11.54 2.51 -9.17
N ALA A 227 -10.50 2.28 -8.37
CA ALA A 227 -9.30 3.11 -8.33
C ALA A 227 -8.61 3.23 -9.71
N LEU A 228 -8.50 2.12 -10.44
CA LEU A 228 -7.97 2.12 -11.81
C LEU A 228 -8.85 2.90 -12.80
N ARG A 229 -10.17 2.75 -12.72
CA ARG A 229 -11.10 3.50 -13.59
C ARG A 229 -11.03 4.98 -13.30
N TYR A 230 -10.97 5.35 -12.03
CA TYR A 230 -10.91 6.74 -11.59
C TYR A 230 -9.63 7.39 -12.08
N GLU A 231 -8.48 6.75 -11.85
CA GLU A 231 -7.20 7.24 -12.34
C GLU A 231 -7.19 7.35 -13.88
N ARG A 232 -7.84 6.42 -14.59
CA ARG A 232 -7.96 6.49 -16.06
C ARG A 232 -8.87 7.62 -16.53
N ALA A 233 -9.94 7.92 -15.79
CA ALA A 233 -10.78 9.08 -16.05
C ALA A 233 -9.95 10.37 -15.95
N LEU A 234 -9.15 10.52 -14.88
CA LEU A 234 -8.25 11.66 -14.72
C LEU A 234 -7.27 11.78 -15.91
N VAL A 235 -6.61 10.68 -16.31
CA VAL A 235 -5.71 10.68 -17.46
C VAL A 235 -6.43 11.11 -18.75
N TYR A 236 -7.67 10.66 -18.98
CA TYR A 236 -8.45 11.09 -20.14
C TYR A 236 -8.80 12.58 -20.10
N GLU A 237 -9.09 13.15 -18.93
CA GLU A 237 -9.32 14.60 -18.80
C GLU A 237 -8.07 15.40 -19.16
N TYR A 238 -6.90 15.01 -18.64
CA TYR A 238 -5.61 15.63 -18.95
C TYR A 238 -5.27 15.53 -20.45
N LEU A 239 -5.65 14.43 -21.12
CA LEU A 239 -5.53 14.26 -22.57
C LEU A 239 -6.60 15.04 -23.38
N GLY A 240 -7.55 15.74 -22.73
CA GLY A 240 -8.67 16.41 -23.40
C GLY A 240 -9.74 15.48 -23.95
N GLN A 241 -9.70 14.18 -23.63
CA GLN A 241 -10.61 13.14 -24.11
C GLN A 241 -11.92 13.09 -23.29
N ARG A 242 -12.63 14.22 -23.22
CA ARG A 242 -13.79 14.44 -22.32
C ARG A 242 -14.87 13.36 -22.40
N ARG A 243 -15.20 12.87 -23.60
CA ARG A 243 -16.20 11.80 -23.77
C ARG A 243 -15.78 10.49 -23.09
N ARG A 244 -14.50 10.13 -23.17
CA ARG A 244 -13.96 8.91 -22.54
C ARG A 244 -13.83 9.06 -21.04
N ALA A 245 -13.38 10.22 -20.56
CA ALA A 245 -13.36 10.54 -19.14
C ALA A 245 -14.77 10.40 -18.53
N ARG A 246 -15.77 11.07 -19.12
CA ARG A 246 -17.16 11.00 -18.66
C ARG A 246 -17.70 9.57 -18.64
N SER A 247 -17.43 8.76 -19.67
CA SER A 247 -17.86 7.36 -19.71
C SER A 247 -17.26 6.50 -18.59
N GLU A 248 -16.03 6.79 -18.15
CA GLU A 248 -15.45 6.08 -17.00
C GLU A 248 -16.05 6.54 -15.68
N LEU A 249 -16.28 7.86 -15.51
CA LEU A 249 -16.91 8.44 -14.33
C LEU A 249 -18.37 7.99 -14.17
N GLU A 250 -19.15 7.91 -15.25
CA GLU A 250 -20.54 7.42 -15.19
C GLU A 250 -20.62 5.96 -14.74
N LYS A 251 -19.67 5.11 -15.18
CA LYS A 251 -19.59 3.72 -14.69
C LYS A 251 -19.28 3.67 -13.21
N LEU A 252 -18.33 4.49 -12.76
CA LEU A 252 -17.97 4.61 -11.34
C LEU A 252 -19.15 5.07 -10.50
N TYR A 253 -19.86 6.11 -10.94
CA TYR A 253 -21.01 6.66 -10.20
C TYR A 253 -22.14 5.63 -10.05
N VAL A 254 -22.35 4.78 -11.05
CA VAL A 254 -23.34 3.69 -10.97
C VAL A 254 -22.93 2.63 -9.94
N GLU A 255 -21.63 2.35 -9.81
CA GLU A 255 -21.08 1.37 -8.87
C GLU A 255 -20.99 1.95 -7.45
N ASP A 256 -20.61 3.21 -7.32
CA ASP A 256 -20.38 3.94 -6.07
C ASP A 256 -20.58 5.46 -6.27
N PRO A 257 -21.77 5.99 -5.93
CA PRO A 257 -22.08 7.41 -6.10
C PRO A 257 -21.22 8.36 -5.27
N ASP A 258 -20.67 7.87 -4.16
CA ASP A 258 -19.88 8.65 -3.18
C ASP A 258 -18.36 8.51 -3.41
N TYR A 259 -17.96 7.86 -4.51
CA TYR A 259 -16.54 7.64 -4.81
C TYR A 259 -15.81 8.95 -5.14
N GLU A 260 -14.89 9.36 -4.25
CA GLU A 260 -14.03 10.54 -4.42
C GLU A 260 -14.84 11.80 -4.80
N ASP A 261 -14.47 12.47 -5.90
CA ASP A 261 -15.13 13.65 -6.45
C ASP A 261 -15.94 13.35 -7.72
N VAL A 262 -16.31 12.08 -7.95
CA VAL A 262 -16.96 11.62 -9.20
C VAL A 262 -18.27 12.37 -9.47
N ALA A 263 -19.14 12.53 -8.47
CA ALA A 263 -20.40 13.27 -8.62
C ALA A 263 -20.16 14.71 -9.08
N ALA A 264 -19.23 15.41 -8.40
CA ALA A 264 -18.86 16.78 -8.74
C ALA A 264 -18.27 16.89 -10.16
N ARG A 265 -17.45 15.91 -10.59
CA ARG A 265 -16.90 15.86 -11.97
C ARG A 265 -17.96 15.61 -13.03
N LEU A 266 -19.03 14.88 -12.69
CA LEU A 266 -20.18 14.66 -13.56
C LEU A 266 -21.15 15.84 -13.61
N GLY A 267 -21.07 16.74 -12.62
CA GLY A 267 -21.97 17.87 -12.43
C GLY A 267 -23.30 17.48 -11.79
N LEU A 268 -23.29 16.47 -10.92
CA LEU A 268 -24.45 15.95 -10.17
C LEU A 268 -24.49 16.52 -8.74
#